data_AF-X7ZRI0-F1
#
_entry.id   AF-X7ZRI0-F1
#
_cell.length_a   1.000
_cell.length_b   1.000
_cell.length_c   1.000
_cell.angle_alpha   90.00
_cell.angle_beta   90.00
_cell.angle_gamma   90.00
#
_symmetry.space_group_name_H-M   'P 1'
#
loop_
_entity.id
_entity.type
_entity.pdbx_description
1 polymer ?
#
loop_
_entity_poly.entity_id
_entity_poly.type
_entity_poly.pdbx_seq_one_letter_code
_entity_poly.pdbx_strand_id
1 'polypeptide(L)'
;MADQQTSSSPIPSRQSSRPLIGKGWIQGVALVMIFGFLVMGILVYRTYTAAMPMPDKVVTESGQVLFTGDDITRGQELYQARGLMQYGSVLGHGAYLGPDYTADYLRMATDDVADQLRAQGVADPRDRVVTEFRTNRYNPDTKTLVFTDRQAAAFGRIQNHYAAYFGENSTKYGLLPQLITDKAQIRDLTAFFAWTAWAAAAERPATSTATPTTGRPSSASTTVRPQR
;
A
#
# COMPACT_ATOMS: atom_id res chain seq x y z
N MET A 1 51.16 53.75 -64.12
CA MET A 1 51.03 54.10 -62.69
C MET A 1 49.57 54.47 -62.42
N ALA A 2 49.06 54.06 -61.26
CA ALA A 2 47.68 54.21 -60.75
C ALA A 2 46.69 53.08 -61.09
N ASP A 3 46.96 51.92 -60.48
CA ASP A 3 46.11 51.11 -59.59
C ASP A 3 44.59 50.94 -59.86
N GLN A 4 44.25 49.68 -60.14
CA GLN A 4 42.92 49.08 -60.08
C GLN A 4 42.46 48.97 -58.61
N GLN A 5 41.33 49.59 -58.28
CA GLN A 5 40.70 49.48 -56.97
C GLN A 5 39.57 48.45 -57.04
N THR A 6 39.88 47.20 -56.70
CA THR A 6 38.90 46.10 -56.57
C THR A 6 38.01 46.33 -55.36
N SER A 7 36.72 46.59 -55.56
CA SER A 7 35.73 46.69 -54.50
C SER A 7 35.27 45.30 -54.05
N SER A 8 35.79 44.81 -52.93
CA SER A 8 35.33 43.58 -52.29
C SER A 8 34.09 43.84 -51.42
N SER A 9 32.94 43.26 -51.79
CA SER A 9 31.72 43.26 -50.96
C SER A 9 31.90 42.38 -49.71
N PRO A 10 31.41 42.79 -48.53
CA PRO A 10 31.53 41.99 -47.32
C PRO A 10 30.53 40.82 -47.35
N ILE A 11 31.02 39.61 -47.10
CA ILE A 11 30.19 38.42 -46.86
C ILE A 11 29.49 38.61 -45.50
N PRO A 12 28.16 38.41 -45.38
CA PRO A 12 27.49 38.47 -44.09
C PRO A 12 28.02 37.34 -43.21
N SER A 13 28.65 37.70 -42.10
CA SER A 13 29.12 36.75 -41.10
C SER A 13 27.91 36.04 -40.49
N ARG A 14 27.90 34.70 -40.56
CA ARG A 14 26.92 33.86 -39.87
C ARG A 14 27.09 34.12 -38.37
N GLN A 15 26.22 34.94 -37.77
CA GLN A 15 26.17 35.12 -36.33
C GLN A 15 25.91 33.75 -35.70
N SER A 16 26.94 33.19 -35.07
CA SER A 16 26.80 32.00 -34.25
C SER A 16 25.83 32.34 -33.13
N SER A 17 24.68 31.67 -33.12
CA SER A 17 23.70 31.78 -32.05
C SER A 17 24.39 31.40 -30.74
N ARG A 18 24.85 32.39 -29.98
CA ARG A 18 25.34 32.17 -28.62
C ARG A 18 24.16 31.57 -27.85
N PRO A 19 24.32 30.41 -27.19
CA PRO A 19 23.24 29.87 -26.39
C PRO A 19 22.86 30.94 -25.35
N LEU A 20 21.58 31.31 -25.33
CA LEU A 20 21.00 32.33 -24.46
C LEU A 20 21.09 31.97 -22.95
N ILE A 21 21.67 30.81 -22.66
CA ILE A 21 21.80 30.22 -21.34
C ILE A 21 23.29 30.01 -21.08
N GLY A 22 23.80 30.67 -20.03
CA GLY A 22 25.19 30.51 -19.60
C GLY A 22 25.48 29.08 -19.14
N LYS A 23 26.69 28.58 -19.42
CA LYS A 23 27.14 27.23 -19.02
C LYS A 23 26.93 26.94 -17.53
N GLY A 24 27.06 27.96 -16.67
CA GLY A 24 26.81 27.85 -15.23
C GLY A 24 25.35 27.59 -14.84
N TRP A 25 24.38 28.08 -15.62
CA TRP A 25 22.97 27.77 -15.39
C TRP A 25 22.66 26.31 -15.75
N ILE A 26 23.22 25.83 -16.87
CA ILE A 26 23.09 24.41 -17.28
C ILE A 26 23.74 23.51 -16.23
N GLN A 27 24.92 23.87 -15.72
CA GLN A 27 25.58 23.15 -14.62
C GLN A 27 24.74 23.15 -13.34
N GLY A 28 24.12 24.29 -12.98
CA GLY A 28 23.22 24.40 -11.84
C GLY A 28 21.99 23.49 -11.98
N VAL A 29 21.31 23.52 -13.13
CA VAL A 29 20.17 22.64 -13.41
C VAL A 29 20.59 21.17 -13.40
N ALA A 30 21.71 20.83 -14.03
CA ALA A 30 22.24 19.46 -14.04
C ALA A 30 22.55 18.96 -12.62
N LEU A 31 23.15 19.80 -11.77
CA LEU A 31 23.43 19.47 -10.37
C LEU A 31 22.15 19.21 -9.58
N VAL A 32 21.14 20.09 -9.71
CA VAL A 32 19.83 19.93 -9.03
C VAL A 32 19.13 18.65 -9.50
N MET A 33 19.17 18.35 -10.80
CA MET A 33 18.59 17.14 -11.36
C MET A 33 19.28 15.88 -10.81
N ILE A 34 20.62 15.82 -10.86
CA ILE A 34 21.38 14.67 -10.35
C ILE A 34 21.13 14.46 -8.86
N PHE A 35 21.18 15.53 -8.07
CA PHE A 35 20.93 15.45 -6.63
C PHE A 35 19.48 15.05 -6.32
N GLY A 36 18.51 15.62 -7.02
CA GLY A 36 17.10 15.26 -6.88
C GLY A 36 16.82 13.79 -7.22
N PHE A 37 17.34 13.29 -8.34
CA PHE A 37 17.22 11.88 -8.70
C PHE A 37 17.97 10.95 -7.75
N LEU A 38 19.12 11.36 -7.22
CA LEU A 38 19.85 10.58 -6.22
C LEU A 38 19.03 10.41 -4.94
N VAL A 39 18.50 11.51 -4.40
CA VAL A 39 17.64 11.48 -3.20
C VAL A 39 16.39 10.64 -3.48
N MET A 40 15.74 10.84 -4.63
CA MET A 40 14.58 10.03 -5.03
C MET A 40 14.93 8.54 -5.10
N GLY A 41 16.06 8.17 -5.71
CA GLY A 41 16.50 6.77 -5.81
C GLY A 41 16.74 6.12 -4.45
N ILE A 42 17.37 6.85 -3.52
CA ILE A 42 17.58 6.38 -2.14
C ILE A 42 16.23 6.19 -1.43
N LEU A 43 15.30 7.13 -1.58
CA LEU A 43 13.97 7.03 -0.96
C LEU A 43 13.19 5.85 -1.54
N VAL A 44 13.19 5.67 -2.86
CA VAL A 44 12.55 4.54 -3.54
C VAL A 44 13.10 3.21 -3.01
N TYR A 45 14.43 3.05 -2.94
CA TYR A 45 15.03 1.82 -2.40
C TYR A 45 14.59 1.54 -0.96
N ARG A 46 14.58 2.57 -0.09
CA ARG A 46 14.11 2.43 1.30
C ARG A 46 12.62 2.10 1.38
N THR A 47 11.79 2.68 0.51
CA THR A 47 10.36 2.36 0.45
C THR A 47 10.11 0.93 0.00
N TYR A 48 10.79 0.45 -1.05
CA TYR A 48 10.66 -0.93 -1.53
C TYR A 48 11.07 -1.96 -0.47
N THR A 49 12.15 -1.69 0.25
CA THR A 49 12.64 -2.57 1.32
C THR A 49 11.83 -2.49 2.61
N ALA A 50 11.02 -1.43 2.79
CA ALA A 50 10.16 -1.23 3.96
C ALA A 50 8.67 -1.56 3.72
N ALA A 51 8.28 -1.87 2.48
CA ALA A 51 6.92 -2.24 2.14
C ALA A 51 6.57 -3.62 2.70
N MET A 52 5.30 -3.83 3.05
CA MET A 52 4.83 -5.15 3.48
C MET A 52 4.88 -6.11 2.28
N PRO A 53 5.56 -7.27 2.37
CA PRO A 53 5.68 -8.18 1.24
C PRO A 53 4.33 -8.78 0.84
N MET A 54 4.13 -9.02 -0.46
CA MET A 54 2.99 -9.80 -0.93
C MET A 54 3.26 -11.29 -0.67
N PRO A 55 2.40 -12.00 0.07
CA PRO A 55 2.58 -13.43 0.30
C PRO A 55 2.23 -14.25 -0.95
N ASP A 56 2.92 -15.38 -1.15
CA ASP A 56 2.56 -16.37 -2.17
C ASP A 56 1.22 -17.03 -1.81
N LYS A 57 0.98 -17.25 -0.51
CA LYS A 57 -0.27 -17.79 0.03
C LYS A 57 -0.56 -17.35 1.45
N VAL A 58 -1.85 -17.27 1.76
CA VAL A 58 -2.37 -17.06 3.12
C VAL A 58 -3.07 -18.33 3.57
N VAL A 59 -2.70 -18.83 4.75
CA VAL A 59 -3.18 -20.11 5.30
C VAL A 59 -3.76 -19.96 6.70
N THR A 60 -4.61 -20.89 7.12
CA THR A 60 -5.09 -21.02 8.50
C THR A 60 -4.00 -21.57 9.41
N GLU A 61 -4.24 -21.60 10.72
CA GLU A 61 -3.35 -22.27 11.69
C GLU A 61 -3.22 -23.78 11.42
N SER A 62 -4.26 -24.40 10.84
CA SER A 62 -4.26 -25.79 10.37
C SER A 62 -3.56 -26.02 9.02
N GLY A 63 -3.10 -24.96 8.35
CA GLY A 63 -2.40 -25.04 7.06
C GLY A 63 -3.31 -25.09 5.82
N GLN A 64 -4.63 -24.91 5.99
CA GLN A 64 -5.56 -24.79 4.87
C GLN A 64 -5.34 -23.45 4.15
N VAL A 65 -5.23 -23.48 2.82
CA VAL A 65 -5.09 -22.25 2.02
C VAL A 65 -6.41 -21.47 2.00
N LEU A 66 -6.39 -20.21 2.45
CA LEU A 66 -7.51 -19.29 2.31
C LEU A 66 -7.51 -18.66 0.92
N PHE A 67 -6.41 -18.00 0.56
CA PHE A 67 -6.21 -17.33 -0.72
C PHE A 67 -4.72 -17.22 -1.08
N THR A 68 -4.43 -16.92 -2.34
CA THR A 68 -3.08 -16.85 -2.89
C THR A 68 -2.67 -15.42 -3.24
N GLY A 69 -1.38 -15.20 -3.53
CA GLY A 69 -0.89 -13.95 -4.12
C GLY A 69 -1.58 -13.60 -5.45
N ASP A 70 -1.94 -14.62 -6.25
CA ASP A 70 -2.68 -14.42 -7.50
C ASP A 70 -4.12 -13.93 -7.23
N ASP A 71 -4.77 -14.44 -6.18
CA ASP A 71 -6.11 -13.98 -5.75
C ASP A 71 -6.06 -12.48 -5.36
N ILE A 72 -5.02 -12.07 -4.62
CA ILE A 72 -4.78 -10.66 -4.25
C ILE A 72 -4.59 -9.80 -5.51
N THR A 73 -3.76 -10.26 -6.44
CA THR A 73 -3.44 -9.54 -7.68
C THR A 73 -4.69 -9.35 -8.55
N ARG A 74 -5.48 -10.41 -8.76
CA ARG A 74 -6.76 -10.31 -9.49
C ARG A 74 -7.76 -9.41 -8.77
N GLY A 75 -7.78 -9.42 -7.44
CA GLY A 75 -8.59 -8.50 -6.64
C GLY A 75 -8.22 -7.04 -6.88
N GLN A 76 -6.91 -6.74 -6.93
CA GLN A 76 -6.41 -5.40 -7.22
C GLN A 76 -6.72 -4.96 -8.66
N GLU A 77 -6.59 -5.86 -9.64
CA GLU A 77 -6.97 -5.60 -11.03
C GLU A 77 -8.46 -5.32 -11.14
N LEU A 78 -9.29 -6.12 -10.47
CA LEU A 78 -10.74 -5.93 -10.44
C LEU A 78 -11.13 -4.60 -9.78
N TYR A 79 -10.51 -4.25 -8.65
CA TYR A 79 -10.71 -2.96 -7.98
C TYR A 79 -10.48 -1.78 -8.94
N GLN A 80 -9.41 -1.84 -9.73
CA GLN A 80 -9.09 -0.82 -10.74
C GLN A 80 -10.07 -0.87 -11.93
N ALA A 81 -10.34 -2.05 -12.47
CA ALA A 81 -11.20 -2.24 -13.64
C ALA A 81 -12.65 -1.83 -13.38
N ARG A 82 -13.15 -2.00 -12.15
CA ARG A 82 -14.51 -1.58 -11.76
C ARG A 82 -14.59 -0.13 -11.28
N GLY A 83 -13.49 0.63 -11.35
CA GLY A 83 -13.46 2.03 -10.97
C GLY A 83 -13.72 2.28 -9.48
N LEU A 84 -13.41 1.31 -8.61
CA LEU A 84 -13.70 1.42 -7.19
C LEU A 84 -12.83 2.48 -6.49
N MET A 85 -11.67 2.83 -7.07
CA MET A 85 -10.82 3.93 -6.58
C MET A 85 -11.42 5.32 -6.84
N GLN A 86 -12.28 5.45 -7.83
CA GLN A 86 -13.01 6.69 -8.13
C GLN A 86 -14.27 6.82 -7.28
N TYR A 87 -14.65 5.76 -6.57
CA TYR A 87 -15.77 5.72 -5.66
C TYR A 87 -15.31 5.78 -4.20
N GLY A 88 -14.51 4.82 -3.75
CA GLY A 88 -13.93 4.75 -2.40
C GLY A 88 -12.40 4.82 -2.42
N SER A 89 -11.77 4.31 -1.36
CA SER A 89 -10.31 4.32 -1.22
C SER A 89 -9.73 3.02 -0.70
N VAL A 90 -8.43 2.84 -0.93
CA VAL A 90 -7.60 1.79 -0.31
C VAL A 90 -6.36 2.46 0.26
N LEU A 91 -6.03 2.16 1.51
CA LEU A 91 -4.91 2.79 2.23
C LEU A 91 -5.00 4.33 2.22
N GLY A 92 -6.21 4.87 2.28
CA GLY A 92 -6.49 6.31 2.24
C GLY A 92 -6.33 6.97 0.87
N HIS A 93 -6.03 6.22 -0.19
CA HIS A 93 -5.87 6.73 -1.55
C HIS A 93 -7.09 6.35 -2.40
N GLY A 94 -7.79 7.36 -2.91
CA GLY A 94 -8.98 7.19 -3.73
C GLY A 94 -9.95 8.34 -3.54
N ALA A 95 -11.20 8.10 -3.87
CA ALA A 95 -12.30 9.02 -3.64
C ALA A 95 -12.92 8.81 -2.25
N TYR A 96 -13.81 9.73 -1.87
CA TYR A 96 -14.45 9.77 -0.55
C TYR A 96 -15.96 9.54 -0.59
N LEU A 97 -16.49 9.06 -1.73
CA LEU A 97 -17.92 8.78 -1.87
C LEU A 97 -18.27 7.44 -1.21
N GLY A 98 -17.40 6.45 -1.39
CA GLY A 98 -17.44 5.13 -0.76
C GLY A 98 -16.59 5.02 0.49
N PRO A 99 -16.54 3.83 1.10
CA PRO A 99 -15.68 3.57 2.26
C PRO A 99 -14.20 3.51 1.85
N ASP A 100 -13.31 3.63 2.84
CA ASP A 100 -11.95 3.11 2.71
C ASP A 100 -11.98 1.60 2.96
N TYR A 101 -11.77 0.79 1.92
CA TYR A 101 -11.91 -0.66 1.99
C TYR A 101 -10.87 -1.32 2.90
N THR A 102 -9.67 -0.73 3.03
CA THR A 102 -8.66 -1.21 4.00
C THR A 102 -9.18 -1.05 5.43
N ALA A 103 -9.64 0.14 5.79
CA ALA A 103 -10.15 0.43 7.13
C ALA A 103 -11.46 -0.30 7.41
N ASP A 104 -12.35 -0.42 6.43
CA ASP A 104 -13.63 -1.10 6.56
C ASP A 104 -13.44 -2.62 6.75
N TYR A 105 -12.58 -3.26 5.95
CA TYR A 105 -12.21 -4.66 6.17
C TYR A 105 -11.59 -4.84 7.56
N LEU A 106 -10.62 -4.00 7.92
CA LEU A 106 -9.91 -4.12 9.19
C LEU A 106 -10.88 -4.01 10.37
N ARG A 107 -11.79 -3.02 10.34
CA ARG A 107 -12.81 -2.82 11.36
C ARG A 107 -13.71 -4.05 11.47
N MET A 108 -14.30 -4.51 10.36
CA MET A 108 -15.17 -5.69 10.36
C MET A 108 -14.44 -6.93 10.90
N ALA A 109 -13.19 -7.13 10.50
CA ALA A 109 -12.40 -8.26 10.97
C ALA A 109 -12.11 -8.16 12.48
N THR A 110 -11.77 -6.99 12.99
CA THR A 110 -11.53 -6.79 14.43
C THR A 110 -12.80 -6.91 15.27
N ASP A 111 -13.92 -6.38 14.79
CA ASP A 111 -15.23 -6.49 15.45
C ASP A 111 -15.65 -7.96 15.56
N ASP A 112 -15.51 -8.68 14.44
CA ASP A 112 -15.85 -10.09 14.35
C ASP A 112 -14.98 -10.97 15.25
N VAL A 113 -13.66 -10.76 15.25
CA VAL A 113 -12.74 -11.47 16.16
C VAL A 113 -13.04 -11.12 17.63
N ALA A 114 -13.42 -9.88 17.92
CA ALA A 114 -13.84 -9.49 19.28
C ALA A 114 -15.09 -10.25 19.73
N ASP A 115 -16.08 -10.42 18.86
CA ASP A 115 -17.30 -11.17 19.15
C ASP A 115 -17.02 -12.66 19.34
N GLN A 116 -16.14 -13.25 18.51
CA GLN A 116 -15.67 -14.62 18.70
C GLN A 116 -14.99 -14.81 20.06
N LEU A 117 -14.18 -13.85 20.51
CA LEU A 117 -13.53 -13.90 21.82
C LEU A 117 -14.53 -13.75 22.98
N ARG A 118 -15.53 -12.87 22.85
CA ARG A 118 -16.61 -12.73 23.85
C ARG A 118 -17.41 -14.02 23.98
N ALA A 119 -17.73 -14.67 22.87
CA ALA A 119 -18.40 -15.98 22.85
C ALA A 119 -17.58 -17.08 23.55
N GLN A 120 -16.26 -16.93 23.61
CA GLN A 120 -15.34 -17.81 24.34
C GLN A 120 -15.16 -17.40 25.82
N GLY A 121 -15.93 -16.42 26.33
CA GLY A 121 -15.91 -15.98 27.72
C GLY A 121 -14.93 -14.85 28.03
N VAL A 122 -14.34 -14.19 27.03
CA VAL A 122 -13.45 -13.05 27.24
C VAL A 122 -14.28 -11.78 27.46
N ALA A 123 -14.28 -11.25 28.69
CA ALA A 123 -15.08 -10.07 29.05
C ALA A 123 -14.65 -8.79 28.29
N ASP A 124 -13.34 -8.51 28.23
CA ASP A 124 -12.78 -7.42 27.44
C ASP A 124 -11.80 -7.98 26.39
N PRO A 125 -12.23 -8.15 25.13
CA PRO A 125 -11.38 -8.71 24.08
C PRO A 125 -10.40 -7.70 23.49
N ARG A 126 -10.46 -6.40 23.84
CA ARG A 126 -9.77 -5.32 23.11
C ARG A 126 -8.27 -5.59 22.97
N ASP A 127 -7.57 -5.81 24.07
CA ASP A 127 -6.12 -5.99 24.05
C ASP A 127 -5.71 -7.26 23.31
N ARG A 128 -6.54 -8.31 23.38
CA ARG A 128 -6.32 -9.56 22.64
C ARG A 128 -6.48 -9.36 21.15
N VAL A 129 -7.50 -8.64 20.70
CA VAL A 129 -7.71 -8.30 19.28
C VAL A 129 -6.55 -7.45 18.77
N VAL A 130 -6.16 -6.40 19.52
CA VAL A 130 -5.04 -5.53 19.14
C VAL A 130 -3.75 -6.34 19.00
N THR A 131 -3.44 -7.18 19.98
CA THR A 131 -2.26 -8.06 19.94
C THR A 131 -2.33 -9.01 18.75
N GLU A 132 -3.49 -9.62 18.51
CA GLU A 132 -3.68 -10.59 17.43
C GLU A 132 -3.44 -9.99 16.04
N PHE A 133 -3.98 -8.80 15.76
CA PHE A 133 -3.83 -8.12 14.47
C PHE A 133 -2.47 -7.43 14.28
N ARG A 134 -1.82 -6.99 15.36
CA ARG A 134 -0.46 -6.41 15.30
C ARG A 134 0.61 -7.47 15.15
N THR A 135 0.37 -8.70 15.63
CA THR A 135 1.36 -9.78 15.52
C THR A 135 1.55 -10.18 14.05
N ASN A 136 2.77 -9.97 13.55
CA ASN A 136 3.14 -10.34 12.19
C ASN A 136 3.48 -11.82 12.09
N ARG A 137 2.65 -12.57 11.36
CA ARG A 137 2.79 -14.03 11.14
C ARG A 137 3.21 -14.37 9.70
N TYR A 138 3.89 -13.44 9.03
CA TYR A 138 4.48 -13.69 7.71
C TYR A 138 5.85 -14.36 7.84
N ASN A 139 6.03 -15.48 7.17
CA ASN A 139 7.32 -16.15 7.04
C ASN A 139 7.99 -15.72 5.71
N PRO A 140 9.15 -15.05 5.74
CA PRO A 140 9.84 -14.59 4.54
C PRO A 140 10.46 -15.71 3.69
N ASP A 141 10.85 -16.83 4.29
CA ASP A 141 11.48 -17.96 3.60
C ASP A 141 10.47 -18.73 2.76
N THR A 142 9.26 -18.92 3.30
CA THR A 142 8.17 -19.65 2.63
C THR A 142 7.14 -18.74 1.98
N LYS A 143 7.32 -17.41 2.11
CA LYS A 143 6.40 -16.35 1.67
C LYS A 143 4.95 -16.62 2.06
N THR A 144 4.75 -17.22 3.23
CA THR A 144 3.44 -17.66 3.71
C THR A 144 3.00 -16.79 4.88
N LEU A 145 1.79 -16.26 4.79
CA LEU A 145 1.14 -15.54 5.88
C LEU A 145 0.14 -16.46 6.58
N VAL A 146 0.21 -16.56 7.90
CA VAL A 146 -0.75 -17.35 8.70
C VAL A 146 -1.80 -16.44 9.32
N PHE A 147 -3.06 -16.66 8.97
CA PHE A 147 -4.21 -16.08 9.65
C PHE A 147 -4.63 -17.00 10.79
N THR A 148 -5.04 -16.42 11.92
CA THR A 148 -5.65 -17.19 13.01
C THR A 148 -6.96 -17.82 12.54
N ASP A 149 -7.41 -18.88 13.21
CA ASP A 149 -8.72 -19.48 12.88
C ASP A 149 -9.87 -18.47 13.02
N ARG A 150 -9.75 -17.53 13.96
CA ARG A 150 -10.71 -16.42 14.13
C ARG A 150 -10.69 -15.45 12.94
N GLN A 151 -9.51 -15.05 12.47
CA GLN A 151 -9.34 -14.21 11.28
C GLN A 151 -9.85 -14.92 10.02
N ALA A 152 -9.64 -16.23 9.91
CA ALA A 152 -10.14 -17.04 8.80
C ALA A 152 -11.67 -17.11 8.80
N ALA A 153 -12.30 -17.28 9.96
CA ALA A 153 -13.75 -17.23 10.09
C ALA A 153 -14.32 -15.84 9.76
N ALA A 154 -13.64 -14.78 10.20
CA ALA A 154 -14.00 -13.39 9.88
C ALA A 154 -13.94 -13.13 8.37
N PHE A 155 -12.87 -13.60 7.69
CA PHE A 155 -12.72 -13.47 6.24
C PHE A 155 -13.92 -14.05 5.49
N GLY A 156 -14.38 -15.26 5.86
CA GLY A 156 -15.56 -15.88 5.24
C GLY A 156 -16.86 -15.06 5.44
N ARG A 157 -17.03 -14.43 6.60
CA ARG A 157 -18.19 -13.55 6.86
C ARG A 157 -18.10 -12.22 6.11
N ILE A 158 -16.91 -11.65 6.01
CA ILE A 158 -16.67 -10.40 5.26
C ILE A 158 -16.85 -10.62 3.75
N GLN A 159 -16.49 -11.78 3.21
CA GLN A 159 -16.81 -12.13 1.82
C GLN A 159 -18.31 -12.06 1.55
N ASN A 160 -19.15 -12.56 2.46
CA ASN A 160 -20.60 -12.48 2.34
C ASN A 160 -21.09 -11.02 2.43
N HIS A 161 -20.48 -10.21 3.29
CA HIS A 161 -20.78 -8.78 3.37
C HIS A 161 -20.51 -8.08 2.04
N TYR A 162 -19.33 -8.27 1.45
CA TYR A 162 -19.00 -7.64 0.16
C TYR A 162 -19.83 -8.22 -1.00
N ALA A 163 -20.19 -9.51 -0.97
CA ALA A 163 -21.13 -10.07 -1.95
C ALA A 163 -22.49 -9.37 -1.90
N ALA A 164 -23.02 -9.10 -0.70
CA ALA A 164 -24.27 -8.37 -0.54
C ALA A 164 -24.12 -6.89 -0.94
N TYR A 165 -23.04 -6.24 -0.54
CA TYR A 165 -22.79 -4.83 -0.80
C TYR A 165 -22.61 -4.52 -2.30
N PHE A 166 -21.74 -5.27 -3.00
CA PHE A 166 -21.49 -5.07 -4.43
C PHE A 166 -22.55 -5.74 -5.32
N GLY A 167 -23.26 -6.74 -4.80
CA GLY A 167 -24.36 -7.43 -5.49
C GLY A 167 -25.73 -6.76 -5.29
N GLU A 168 -25.79 -5.69 -4.49
CA GLU A 168 -27.02 -4.95 -4.18
C GLU A 168 -27.73 -4.52 -5.47
N ASN A 169 -29.02 -4.84 -5.60
CA ASN A 169 -29.82 -4.52 -6.79
C ASN A 169 -30.48 -3.13 -6.69
N SER A 170 -29.74 -2.17 -6.13
CA SER A 170 -30.16 -0.79 -6.00
C SER A 170 -28.94 0.13 -5.96
N THR A 171 -29.17 1.43 -6.15
CA THR A 171 -28.13 2.46 -6.01
C THR A 171 -28.03 2.98 -4.58
N LYS A 172 -28.49 2.22 -3.57
CA LYS A 172 -28.51 2.66 -2.16
C LYS A 172 -27.14 3.13 -1.67
N TYR A 173 -26.08 2.50 -2.17
CA TYR A 173 -24.71 2.84 -1.84
C TYR A 173 -24.07 3.83 -2.82
N GLY A 174 -24.78 4.30 -3.85
CA GLY A 174 -24.20 5.12 -4.92
C GLY A 174 -23.35 4.33 -5.92
N LEU A 175 -23.36 2.99 -5.84
CA LEU A 175 -22.81 2.08 -6.83
C LEU A 175 -23.86 1.72 -7.88
N LEU A 176 -23.40 1.25 -9.04
CA LEU A 176 -24.29 0.63 -10.03
C LEU A 176 -24.96 -0.63 -9.42
N PRO A 177 -26.24 -0.88 -9.72
CA PRO A 177 -26.90 -2.11 -9.29
C PRO A 177 -26.13 -3.34 -9.77
N GLN A 178 -25.98 -4.34 -8.90
CA GLN A 178 -25.31 -5.61 -9.21
C GLN A 178 -23.90 -5.44 -9.79
N LEU A 179 -23.15 -4.45 -9.29
CA LEU A 179 -21.81 -4.14 -9.78
C LEU A 179 -20.92 -5.38 -9.84
N ILE A 180 -20.88 -6.21 -8.78
CA ILE A 180 -20.12 -7.46 -8.75
C ILE A 180 -20.98 -8.56 -8.13
N THR A 181 -21.34 -9.56 -8.92
CA THR A 181 -22.17 -10.71 -8.47
C THR A 181 -21.44 -12.04 -8.50
N ASP A 182 -20.32 -12.13 -9.23
CA ASP A 182 -19.50 -13.32 -9.31
C ASP A 182 -18.79 -13.58 -7.96
N LYS A 183 -19.01 -14.76 -7.39
CA LYS A 183 -18.43 -15.14 -6.08
C LYS A 183 -16.90 -15.22 -6.11
N ALA A 184 -16.30 -15.64 -7.22
CA ALA A 184 -14.85 -15.67 -7.37
C ALA A 184 -14.28 -14.24 -7.38
N GLN A 185 -14.95 -13.31 -8.07
CA GLN A 185 -14.56 -11.90 -8.08
C GLN A 185 -14.68 -11.26 -6.69
N ILE A 186 -15.75 -11.56 -5.94
CA ILE A 186 -15.88 -11.10 -4.56
C ILE A 186 -14.77 -11.67 -3.67
N ARG A 187 -14.44 -12.95 -3.83
CA ARG A 187 -13.35 -13.59 -3.10
C ARG A 187 -12.01 -12.90 -3.38
N ASP A 188 -11.68 -12.68 -4.65
CA ASP A 188 -10.43 -12.03 -5.07
C ASP A 188 -10.37 -10.59 -4.51
N LEU A 189 -11.46 -9.82 -4.62
CA LEU A 189 -11.53 -8.47 -4.08
C LEU A 189 -11.37 -8.43 -2.55
N THR A 190 -12.01 -9.38 -1.85
CA THR A 190 -11.88 -9.50 -0.39
C THR A 190 -10.46 -9.91 0.00
N ALA A 191 -9.79 -10.76 -0.78
CA ALA A 191 -8.40 -11.13 -0.55
C ALA A 191 -7.46 -9.92 -0.67
N PHE A 192 -7.70 -9.06 -1.67
CA PHE A 192 -6.97 -7.80 -1.81
C PHE A 192 -7.17 -6.87 -0.60
N PHE A 193 -8.41 -6.64 -0.17
CA PHE A 193 -8.69 -5.81 1.01
C PHE A 193 -8.15 -6.41 2.31
N ALA A 194 -8.19 -7.74 2.44
CA ALA A 194 -7.61 -8.45 3.57
C ALA A 194 -6.10 -8.24 3.66
N TRP A 195 -5.40 -8.31 2.51
CA TRP A 195 -3.97 -8.07 2.43
C TRP A 195 -3.61 -6.62 2.77
N THR A 196 -4.34 -5.63 2.23
CA THR A 196 -4.05 -4.22 2.56
C THR A 196 -4.34 -3.91 4.03
N ALA A 197 -5.38 -4.49 4.60
CA ALA A 197 -5.69 -4.38 6.03
C ALA A 197 -4.61 -5.01 6.91
N TRP A 198 -4.12 -6.20 6.56
CA TRP A 198 -2.99 -6.81 7.25
C TRP A 198 -1.73 -5.94 7.15
N ALA A 199 -1.41 -5.44 5.96
CA ALA A 199 -0.25 -4.57 5.74
C ALA A 199 -0.31 -3.25 6.51
N ALA A 200 -1.52 -2.76 6.81
CA ALA A 200 -1.74 -1.56 7.61
C ALA A 200 -1.70 -1.81 9.12
N ALA A 201 -2.08 -3.01 9.58
CA ALA A 201 -2.23 -3.32 11.01
C ALA A 201 -1.03 -4.06 11.63
N ALA A 202 -0.38 -4.93 10.87
CA ALA A 202 0.70 -5.77 11.37
C ALA A 202 1.96 -4.95 11.67
N GLU A 203 2.63 -5.30 12.75
CA GLU A 203 3.91 -4.70 13.09
C GLU A 203 4.97 -5.14 12.08
N ARG A 204 5.89 -4.22 11.77
CA ARG A 204 6.99 -4.53 10.88
C ARG A 204 7.89 -5.59 11.51
N PRO A 205 8.43 -6.54 10.73
CA PRO A 205 9.43 -7.47 11.25
C PRO A 205 10.55 -6.66 11.91
N ALA A 206 10.93 -7.02 13.14
CA ALA A 206 12.06 -6.40 13.78
C ALA A 206 13.28 -6.63 12.86
N THR A 207 13.79 -5.57 12.23
CA THR A 207 15.07 -5.64 11.53
C THR A 207 16.09 -6.13 12.53
N SER A 208 16.77 -7.23 12.20
CA SER A 208 17.86 -7.82 12.97
C SER A 208 19.08 -6.88 12.99
N THR A 209 18.93 -5.75 13.67
CA THR A 209 19.98 -4.80 14.07
C THR A 209 19.69 -4.32 15.50
N ALA A 210 19.16 -5.21 16.32
CA ALA A 210 19.26 -5.13 17.77
C ALA A 210 19.97 -6.39 18.22
N THR A 211 21.30 -6.37 18.22
CA THR A 211 22.10 -7.34 18.97
C THR A 211 21.60 -7.30 20.42
N PRO A 212 21.13 -8.41 21.01
CA PRO A 212 20.90 -8.47 22.44
C PRO A 212 22.26 -8.58 23.11
N THR A 213 22.93 -7.44 23.27
CA THR A 213 24.13 -7.35 24.10
C THR A 213 23.81 -6.51 25.32
N THR A 214 23.79 -7.22 26.45
CA THR A 214 24.11 -6.71 27.77
C THR A 214 23.00 -5.95 28.50
N GLY A 215 22.19 -6.74 29.21
CA GLY A 215 21.65 -6.48 30.56
C GLY A 215 21.28 -5.06 30.95
N ARG A 216 19.98 -4.78 31.00
CA ARG A 216 19.40 -3.86 32.00
C ARG A 216 17.94 -4.22 32.29
N PRO A 217 17.50 -4.27 33.55
CA PRO A 217 16.12 -4.59 33.88
C PRO A 217 15.17 -3.41 33.63
N SER A 218 13.91 -3.80 33.44
CA SER A 218 12.68 -3.03 33.21
C SER A 218 12.56 -1.65 33.85
N SER A 219 11.92 -0.72 33.12
CA SER A 219 10.82 0.19 33.54
C SER A 219 10.98 1.57 32.92
N ALA A 220 10.04 1.98 32.06
CA ALA A 220 9.47 3.33 32.04
C ALA A 220 8.39 3.44 30.97
N SER A 221 7.14 3.51 31.43
CA SER A 221 6.02 4.09 30.69
C SER A 221 6.44 5.47 30.14
N THR A 222 6.32 5.69 28.84
CA THR A 222 6.33 7.05 28.27
C THR A 222 5.25 7.15 27.22
N THR A 223 4.16 7.77 27.64
CA THR A 223 3.11 8.40 26.84
C THR A 223 3.70 9.12 25.65
N VAL A 224 3.39 8.66 24.44
CA VAL A 224 3.69 9.41 23.20
C VAL A 224 2.52 10.35 22.93
N ARG A 225 2.76 11.67 23.03
CA ARG A 225 1.86 12.73 22.55
C ARG A 225 2.20 13.03 21.08
N PRO A 226 1.21 13.22 20.19
CA PRO A 226 1.48 13.58 18.80
C PRO A 226 2.02 15.02 18.69
N GLN A 227 3.05 15.20 17.85
CA GLN A 227 3.55 16.50 17.42
C GLN A 227 2.53 17.10 16.43
N ARG A 228 2.22 18.38 16.61
CA ARG A 228 1.43 19.21 15.68
C ARG A 228 2.25 19.58 14.45
#